data_AF-A0AA85BRG6-F1
#
_entry.id   AF-A0AA85BRG6-F1
#
_cell.length_a   1.000
_cell.length_b   1.000
_cell.length_c   1.000
_cell.angle_alpha   90.00
_cell.angle_beta   90.00
_cell.angle_gamma   90.00
#
_symmetry.space_group_name_H-M   'P 1'
#
loop_
_entity.id
_entity.type
_entity.pdbx_description
1 polymer ?
#
loop_
_entity_poly.entity_id
_entity_poly.type
_entity_poly.pdbx_seq_one_letter_code
_entity_poly.pdbx_strand_id
1 'polypeptide(L)'
;MPSDGYLRFGSNVQILNPGSSPYYIKCGLAPTRPPYALGLSIDISCNLTLELSNSDDNIFQSLGRNGLLSVTASKNIQPSAKNVFRIFCLHESQYGRVIRYGEPFVFGLQPDIISSKCNAALKKKLNTDQCLYLASDLQHLGDQNLQPGAQNLYFEVGRPSFLSQWRLEYEDPHLRKEFEGRPVKSDQKLIIKHVRSNKALALEPGFTARTLFGQETCLSVRTYYDSHKLERDVNVWMLATAKQQGLSCISDEQAPHKVLENTSLESDYAAGSNLSDEKQVHFEQNTNASDA
;
A
#
# COMPACT_ATOMS: atom_id res chain seq x y z
N MET A 1 7.22 -10.80 -2.54
CA MET A 1 7.85 -9.55 -3.04
C MET A 1 9.36 -9.75 -3.09
N PRO A 2 10.07 -9.28 -4.12
CA PRO A 2 11.53 -9.36 -4.20
C PRO A 2 12.17 -8.56 -3.04
N SER A 3 13.27 -9.07 -2.50
CA SER A 3 13.98 -8.54 -1.32
C SER A 3 14.90 -7.34 -1.62
N ASP A 4 14.80 -6.74 -2.81
CA ASP A 4 15.76 -5.77 -3.33
C ASP A 4 15.53 -4.32 -2.83
N GLY A 5 14.46 -4.08 -2.09
CA GLY A 5 14.16 -2.79 -1.44
C GLY A 5 13.65 -1.70 -2.38
N TYR A 6 13.21 -2.05 -3.59
CA TYR A 6 12.65 -1.08 -4.55
C TYR A 6 11.12 -1.12 -4.60
N LEU A 7 10.52 0.05 -4.83
CA LEU A 7 9.08 0.18 -5.03
C LEU A 7 8.70 -0.31 -6.43
N ARG A 8 7.61 -1.07 -6.51
CA ARG A 8 7.13 -1.70 -7.74
C ARG A 8 5.65 -1.45 -7.95
N PHE A 9 5.22 -1.39 -9.20
CA PHE A 9 3.80 -1.37 -9.54
C PHE A 9 3.13 -2.66 -9.05
N GLY A 10 1.96 -2.51 -8.43
CA GLY A 10 1.18 -3.58 -7.81
C GLY A 10 1.50 -3.81 -6.33
N SER A 11 2.54 -3.18 -5.79
CA SER A 11 2.90 -3.29 -4.37
C SER A 11 1.95 -2.52 -3.45
N ASN A 12 1.73 -3.08 -2.26
CA ASN A 12 1.00 -2.45 -1.17
C ASN A 12 1.96 -1.62 -0.29
N VAL A 13 1.63 -0.35 -0.09
CA VAL A 13 2.44 0.62 0.63
C VAL A 13 1.60 1.44 1.61
N GLN A 14 2.24 1.95 2.65
CA GLN A 14 1.71 3.03 3.47
C GLN A 14 2.39 4.34 3.06
N ILE A 15 1.63 5.42 3.06
CA ILE A 15 2.12 6.77 2.77
C ILE A 15 2.29 7.49 4.11
N LEU A 16 3.53 7.73 4.51
CA LEU A 16 3.88 8.21 5.85
C LEU A 16 4.55 9.58 5.80
N ASN A 17 4.11 10.54 6.61
CA ASN A 17 4.88 11.74 6.94
C ASN A 17 5.78 11.39 8.14
N PRO A 18 7.11 11.57 8.08
CA PRO A 18 8.03 11.18 9.15
C PRO A 18 7.92 12.04 10.42
N GLY A 19 7.12 13.10 10.41
CA GLY A 19 7.05 14.07 11.50
C GLY A 19 8.01 15.25 11.29
N SER A 20 8.28 15.99 12.36
CA SER A 20 9.06 17.22 12.27
C SER A 20 10.54 16.96 11.96
N SER A 21 11.09 17.72 11.02
CA SER A 21 12.53 17.67 10.75
C SER A 21 13.32 18.15 11.98
N PRO A 22 14.40 17.45 12.38
CA PRO A 22 15.29 17.90 13.45
C PRO A 22 15.81 19.32 13.26
N TYR A 23 16.01 19.74 12.00
CA TYR A 23 16.42 21.11 11.66
C TYR A 23 15.37 22.14 12.08
N TYR A 24 14.10 21.95 11.68
CA TYR A 24 13.03 22.90 12.03
C TYR A 24 12.73 22.94 13.52
N ILE A 25 12.89 21.81 14.23
CA ILE A 25 12.77 21.77 15.70
C ILE A 25 13.90 22.60 16.32
N LYS A 26 15.16 22.36 15.92
CA LYS A 26 16.33 23.04 16.48
C LYS A 26 16.29 24.56 16.25
N CYS A 27 15.78 24.98 15.10
CA CYS A 27 15.62 26.39 14.75
C CYS A 27 14.34 27.04 15.33
N GLY A 28 13.49 26.29 16.05
CA GLY A 28 12.24 26.82 16.60
C GLY A 28 11.17 27.17 15.54
N LEU A 29 11.33 26.67 14.31
CA LEU A 29 10.46 26.96 13.17
C LEU A 29 9.24 26.02 13.09
N ALA A 30 9.29 24.89 13.79
CA ALA A 30 8.17 23.95 13.89
C ALA A 30 8.16 23.26 15.27
N PRO A 31 6.98 23.00 15.85
CA PRO A 31 6.87 22.16 17.03
C PRO A 31 7.25 20.71 16.71
N THR A 32 7.59 19.92 17.73
CA THR A 32 7.76 18.47 17.58
C THR A 32 6.44 17.83 17.16
N ARG A 33 6.47 17.10 16.04
CA ARG A 33 5.30 16.43 15.47
C ARG A 33 5.60 14.94 15.31
N PRO A 34 4.70 14.04 15.76
CA PRO A 34 4.85 12.61 15.53
C PRO A 34 4.68 12.27 14.03
N PRO A 35 5.05 11.05 13.61
CA PRO A 35 4.73 10.60 12.26
C PRO A 35 3.22 10.44 12.06
N TYR A 36 2.78 10.58 10.80
CA TYR A 36 1.38 10.40 10.40
C TYR A 36 1.27 9.46 9.21
N ALA A 37 0.22 8.65 9.17
CA ALA A 37 -0.13 7.83 8.01
C ALA A 37 -1.35 8.43 7.31
N LEU A 38 -1.24 8.64 6.00
CA LEU A 38 -2.37 9.02 5.15
C LEU A 38 -3.36 7.85 5.08
N GLY A 39 -4.66 8.14 5.13
CA GLY A 39 -5.68 7.13 4.97
C GLY A 39 -7.07 7.67 4.64
N LEU A 40 -7.97 6.72 4.44
CA LEU A 40 -9.40 6.94 4.27
C LEU A 40 -10.03 7.51 5.54
N SER A 41 -10.87 8.52 5.39
CA SER A 41 -11.71 9.00 6.48
C SER A 41 -13.16 9.11 6.05
N ILE A 42 -14.05 8.99 7.02
CA ILE A 42 -15.49 9.17 6.85
C ILE A 42 -15.91 10.26 7.81
N ASP A 43 -16.65 11.23 7.30
CA ASP A 43 -17.15 12.36 8.08
C ASP A 43 -17.97 11.89 9.30
N ILE A 44 -17.81 12.57 10.42
CA ILE A 44 -18.49 12.19 11.68
C ILE A 44 -20.02 12.31 11.61
N SER A 45 -20.56 13.11 10.69
CA SER A 45 -21.99 13.23 10.44
C SER A 45 -22.58 12.01 9.73
N CYS A 46 -21.74 11.13 9.19
CA CYS A 46 -22.18 9.93 8.49
C CYS A 46 -22.92 8.97 9.43
N ASN A 47 -24.22 8.80 9.20
CA ASN A 47 -24.96 7.68 9.77
C ASN A 47 -24.69 6.43 8.94
N LEU A 48 -23.65 5.68 9.34
CA LEU A 48 -23.20 4.52 8.59
C LEU A 48 -24.31 3.46 8.41
N THR A 49 -25.17 3.27 9.40
CA THR A 49 -26.30 2.33 9.33
C THR A 49 -27.29 2.72 8.23
N LEU A 50 -27.59 4.01 8.11
CA LEU A 50 -28.49 4.52 7.08
C LEU A 50 -27.88 4.43 5.68
N GLU A 51 -26.59 4.73 5.55
CA GLU A 51 -25.85 4.59 4.28
C GLU A 51 -25.76 3.11 3.84
N LEU A 52 -25.56 2.20 4.80
CA LEU A 52 -25.55 0.75 4.55
C LEU A 52 -26.94 0.22 4.14
N SER A 53 -28.02 0.78 4.70
CA SER A 53 -29.39 0.35 4.40
C SER A 53 -29.92 0.90 3.08
N ASN A 54 -29.57 2.15 2.74
CA ASN A 54 -30.09 2.85 1.57
C ASN A 54 -29.25 2.64 0.30
N SER A 55 -28.02 2.11 0.43
CA SER A 55 -27.19 1.83 -0.73
C SER A 55 -27.63 0.56 -1.45
N ASP A 56 -28.32 0.74 -2.57
CA ASP A 56 -28.46 -0.30 -3.60
C ASP A 56 -27.15 -0.47 -4.39
N ASP A 57 -26.32 0.59 -4.44
CA ASP A 57 -24.98 0.66 -5.02
C ASP A 57 -23.86 0.25 -4.03
N ASN A 58 -22.60 0.28 -4.47
CA ASN A 58 -21.44 0.16 -3.57
C ASN A 58 -21.44 1.29 -2.52
N ILE A 59 -21.26 0.95 -1.24
CA ILE A 59 -21.22 1.92 -0.13
C ILE A 59 -20.28 3.09 -0.38
N PHE A 60 -19.11 2.86 -0.97
CA PHE A 60 -18.17 3.95 -1.23
C PHE A 60 -18.67 4.92 -2.30
N GLN A 61 -19.48 4.44 -3.24
CA GLN A 61 -20.11 5.30 -4.22
C GLN A 61 -21.19 6.17 -3.59
N SER A 62 -21.96 5.63 -2.64
CA SER A 62 -22.92 6.42 -1.83
C SER A 62 -22.20 7.46 -0.99
N LEU A 63 -21.22 7.05 -0.19
CA LEU A 63 -20.45 7.94 0.68
C LEU A 63 -19.71 9.02 -0.13
N GLY A 64 -19.18 8.68 -1.30
CA GLY A 64 -18.54 9.63 -2.22
C GLY A 64 -19.52 10.66 -2.78
N ARG A 65 -20.70 10.22 -3.25
CA ARG A 65 -21.76 11.12 -3.75
C ARG A 65 -22.27 12.08 -2.68
N ASN A 66 -22.33 11.62 -1.43
CA ASN A 66 -22.80 12.42 -0.29
C ASN A 66 -21.70 13.29 0.32
N GLY A 67 -20.48 13.28 -0.24
CA GLY A 67 -19.35 14.07 0.27
C GLY A 67 -18.83 13.61 1.64
N LEU A 68 -19.17 12.38 2.04
CA LEU A 68 -18.81 11.81 3.35
C LEU A 68 -17.45 11.11 3.35
N LEU A 69 -16.88 10.81 2.16
CA LEU A 69 -15.53 10.28 2.03
C LEU A 69 -14.50 11.40 1.90
N SER A 70 -13.43 11.30 2.68
CA SER A 70 -12.30 12.22 2.58
C SER A 70 -10.96 11.53 2.84
N VAL A 71 -9.88 12.27 2.66
CA VAL A 71 -8.52 11.81 2.90
C VAL A 71 -7.94 12.58 4.07
N THR A 72 -7.46 11.86 5.08
CA THR A 72 -6.88 12.45 6.29
C THR A 72 -5.57 11.76 6.65
N ALA A 73 -4.89 12.30 7.66
CA ALA A 73 -3.70 11.71 8.25
C ALA A 73 -3.95 11.34 9.71
N SER A 74 -3.63 10.10 10.08
CA SER A 74 -3.75 9.58 11.44
C SER A 74 -2.38 9.41 12.09
N LYS A 75 -2.31 9.58 13.42
CA LYS A 75 -1.13 9.20 14.21
C LYS A 75 -0.96 7.68 14.31
N ASN A 76 -2.01 6.92 14.00
CA ASN A 76 -1.92 5.46 13.96
C ASN A 76 -1.25 5.02 12.64
N ILE A 77 0.04 4.69 12.74
CA ILE A 77 0.85 4.26 11.60
C ILE A 77 0.79 2.75 11.34
N GLN A 78 -0.01 1.98 12.08
CA GLN A 78 -0.14 0.54 11.85
C GLN A 78 -0.81 0.26 10.49
N PRO A 79 -0.30 -0.69 9.69
CA PRO A 79 -0.93 -1.08 8.44
C PRO A 79 -2.37 -1.57 8.65
N SER A 80 -3.31 -1.04 7.89
CA SER A 80 -4.74 -1.37 7.96
C SER A 80 -5.43 -1.12 6.61
N ALA A 81 -6.68 -1.58 6.49
CA ALA A 81 -7.50 -1.32 5.31
C ALA A 81 -7.72 0.17 5.01
N LYS A 82 -7.53 1.03 6.01
CA LYS A 82 -7.69 2.48 5.90
C LYS A 82 -6.47 3.18 5.30
N ASN A 83 -5.26 2.65 5.46
CA ASN A 83 -4.01 3.36 5.16
C ASN A 83 -3.00 2.55 4.33
N VAL A 84 -3.42 1.42 3.77
CA VAL A 84 -2.62 0.63 2.82
C VAL A 84 -3.14 0.89 1.41
N PHE A 85 -2.27 1.47 0.58
CA PHE A 85 -2.52 1.80 -0.81
C PHE A 85 -1.76 0.85 -1.71
N ARG A 86 -2.37 0.46 -2.82
CA ARG A 86 -1.69 -0.22 -3.91
C ARG A 86 -1.26 0.80 -4.96
N ILE A 87 -0.07 0.62 -5.51
CA ILE A 87 0.45 1.50 -6.56
C ILE A 87 0.08 0.93 -7.93
N PHE A 88 -0.75 1.65 -8.68
CA PHE A 88 -1.22 1.26 -10.01
C PHE A 88 -0.41 1.95 -11.10
N CYS A 89 -0.06 1.19 -12.14
CA CYS A 89 0.45 1.77 -13.37
C CYS A 89 -0.72 2.32 -14.19
N LEU A 90 -0.45 3.33 -15.04
CA LEU A 90 -1.42 3.81 -16.04
C LEU A 90 -1.64 2.81 -17.18
N HIS A 91 -0.72 1.85 -17.36
CA HIS A 91 -0.78 0.81 -18.37
C HIS A 91 -0.59 -0.56 -17.72
N GLU A 92 -1.56 -1.46 -17.91
CA GLU A 92 -1.63 -2.77 -17.21
C GLU A 92 -0.44 -3.70 -17.49
N SER A 93 0.32 -3.47 -18.56
CA SER A 93 1.46 -4.33 -18.96
C SER A 93 2.71 -4.18 -18.08
N GLN A 94 2.71 -3.29 -17.07
CA GLN A 94 3.91 -2.92 -16.30
C GLN A 94 3.88 -3.35 -14.83
N TYR A 95 2.93 -4.19 -14.41
CA TYR A 95 2.92 -4.69 -13.02
C TYR A 95 4.20 -5.47 -12.68
N GLY A 96 4.69 -5.29 -11.46
CA GLY A 96 5.96 -5.85 -11.01
C GLY A 96 7.20 -5.04 -11.43
N ARG A 97 7.09 -4.09 -12.38
CA ARG A 97 8.20 -3.19 -12.75
C ARG A 97 8.49 -2.20 -11.62
N VAL A 98 9.77 -1.86 -11.48
CA VAL A 98 10.24 -0.85 -10.52
C VAL A 98 9.80 0.54 -10.93
N ILE A 99 9.23 1.28 -9.98
CA ILE A 99 8.81 2.67 -10.16
C ILE A 99 10.05 3.56 -10.21
N ARG A 100 10.03 4.56 -11.08
CA ARG A 100 11.12 5.52 -11.27
C ARG A 100 10.68 6.93 -10.89
N TYR A 101 11.62 7.75 -10.41
CA TYR A 101 11.36 9.17 -10.15
C TYR A 101 10.90 9.87 -11.44
N GLY A 102 9.88 10.74 -11.31
CA GLY A 102 9.26 11.46 -12.41
C GLY A 102 8.18 10.68 -13.17
N GLU A 103 8.09 9.35 -13.00
CA GLU A 103 7.10 8.53 -13.69
C GLU A 103 5.71 8.70 -13.07
N PRO A 104 4.65 8.91 -13.88
CA PRO A 104 3.29 9.05 -13.37
C PRO A 104 2.68 7.70 -12.99
N PHE A 105 1.92 7.68 -11.92
CA PHE A 105 1.22 6.50 -11.40
C PHE A 105 -0.03 6.92 -10.61
N VAL A 106 -0.79 5.94 -10.12
CA VAL A 106 -1.98 6.20 -9.29
C VAL A 106 -1.88 5.43 -7.97
N PHE A 107 -2.28 6.06 -6.86
CA PHE A 107 -2.54 5.36 -5.60
C PHE A 107 -4.00 4.92 -5.54
N GLY A 108 -4.24 3.63 -5.33
CA GLY A 108 -5.57 3.10 -5.12
C GLY A 108 -5.66 2.36 -3.79
N LEU A 109 -6.65 2.69 -2.99
CA LEU A 109 -7.01 1.94 -1.80
C LEU A 109 -8.04 0.87 -2.21
N GLN A 110 -7.64 -0.39 -2.12
CA GLN A 110 -8.44 -1.50 -2.62
C GLN A 110 -9.42 -1.98 -1.52
N PRO A 111 -10.71 -2.19 -1.83
CA PRO A 111 -11.69 -2.60 -0.84
C PRO A 111 -11.54 -4.05 -0.38
N ASP A 112 -10.76 -4.90 -1.04
CA ASP A 112 -10.49 -6.28 -0.60
C ASP A 112 -9.84 -6.32 0.80
N ILE A 113 -9.00 -5.33 1.12
CA ILE A 113 -8.44 -5.12 2.47
C ILE A 113 -9.56 -4.81 3.48
N ILE A 114 -10.63 -4.12 3.05
CA ILE A 114 -11.81 -3.79 3.86
C ILE A 114 -12.78 -4.99 3.94
N SER A 115 -12.93 -5.71 2.84
CA SER A 115 -13.95 -6.72 2.56
C SER A 115 -13.69 -8.04 3.27
N SER A 116 -12.41 -8.44 3.44
CA SER A 116 -12.05 -9.76 4.00
C SER A 116 -12.71 -10.08 5.34
N LYS A 117 -12.98 -9.06 6.18
CA LYS A 117 -13.62 -9.15 7.50
C LYS A 117 -15.14 -8.87 7.50
N CYS A 118 -15.72 -8.49 6.37
CA CYS A 118 -17.15 -8.19 6.28
C CYS A 118 -18.01 -9.46 6.12
N ASN A 119 -19.28 -9.38 6.50
CA ASN A 119 -20.25 -10.46 6.28
C ASN A 119 -20.50 -10.67 4.77
N ALA A 120 -21.01 -11.85 4.40
CA ALA A 120 -21.21 -12.23 3.00
C ALA A 120 -22.12 -11.27 2.20
N ALA A 121 -23.09 -10.62 2.86
CA ALA A 121 -23.98 -9.65 2.24
C ALA A 121 -23.25 -8.34 1.87
N LEU A 122 -22.39 -7.84 2.76
CA LEU A 122 -21.55 -6.67 2.49
C LEU A 122 -20.45 -6.98 1.49
N LYS A 123 -19.88 -8.19 1.51
CA LYS A 123 -18.94 -8.66 0.47
C LYS A 123 -19.57 -8.67 -0.92
N LYS A 124 -20.86 -9.01 -1.02
CA LYS A 124 -21.61 -9.01 -2.29
C LYS A 124 -21.92 -7.59 -2.79
N LYS A 125 -22.07 -6.61 -1.89
CA LYS A 125 -22.28 -5.19 -2.23
C LYS A 125 -20.97 -4.43 -2.50
N LEU A 126 -19.86 -4.85 -1.91
CA LEU A 126 -18.52 -4.35 -2.25
C LEU A 126 -18.09 -5.00 -3.57
N ASN A 127 -18.25 -4.29 -4.68
CA ASN A 127 -17.65 -4.74 -5.94
C ASN A 127 -16.13 -4.83 -5.74
N THR A 128 -15.57 -6.04 -5.78
CA THR A 128 -14.15 -6.33 -5.57
C THR A 128 -13.22 -5.59 -6.54
N ASP A 129 -13.78 -5.12 -7.66
CA ASP A 129 -13.04 -4.44 -8.72
C ASP A 129 -12.98 -2.92 -8.57
N GLN A 130 -13.68 -2.33 -7.58
CA GLN A 130 -13.75 -0.87 -7.44
C GLN A 130 -12.75 -0.32 -6.42
N CYS A 131 -11.62 0.21 -6.88
CA CYS A 131 -10.66 0.89 -6.00
C CYS A 131 -11.09 2.33 -5.67
N LEU A 132 -10.59 2.85 -4.55
CA LEU A 132 -10.65 4.28 -4.20
C LEU A 132 -9.33 4.94 -4.60
N TYR A 133 -9.35 5.73 -5.66
CA TYR A 133 -8.15 6.36 -6.19
C TYR A 133 -7.92 7.73 -5.57
N LEU A 134 -6.72 7.95 -5.04
CA LEU A 134 -6.35 9.22 -4.43
C LEU A 134 -6.30 10.31 -5.52
N ALA A 135 -7.15 11.32 -5.40
CA ALA A 135 -7.28 12.39 -6.37
C ALA A 135 -7.15 13.77 -5.72
N SER A 136 -6.87 14.78 -6.54
CA SER A 136 -6.87 16.17 -6.11
C SER A 136 -7.40 17.11 -7.18
N ASP A 137 -8.13 18.14 -6.77
CA ASP A 137 -8.55 19.22 -7.66
C ASP A 137 -8.52 20.58 -6.95
N LEU A 138 -8.60 21.65 -7.75
CA LEU A 138 -8.84 23.00 -7.28
C LEU A 138 -10.18 23.04 -6.56
N GLN A 139 -10.16 23.54 -5.32
CA GLN A 139 -11.40 23.84 -4.61
C GLN A 139 -12.11 25.02 -5.25
N HIS A 140 -13.43 24.92 -5.32
CA HIS A 140 -14.29 26.10 -5.41
C HIS A 140 -14.26 26.84 -4.05
N LEU A 141 -14.26 28.17 -4.12
CA LEU A 141 -14.15 29.11 -2.99
C LEU A 141 -15.09 28.72 -1.81
N GLY A 142 -14.56 28.55 -0.59
CA GLY A 142 -15.37 28.48 0.63
C GLY A 142 -15.13 27.31 1.61
N ASP A 143 -14.15 26.43 1.39
CA ASP A 143 -13.86 25.37 2.36
C ASP A 143 -13.09 25.91 3.57
N GLN A 144 -13.66 25.73 4.77
CA GLN A 144 -13.11 26.26 6.02
C GLN A 144 -11.94 25.42 6.56
N ASN A 145 -11.76 24.21 6.03
CA ASN A 145 -10.81 23.24 6.58
C ASN A 145 -9.41 23.32 5.97
N LEU A 146 -9.20 24.20 4.98
CA LEU A 146 -7.94 24.35 4.26
C LEU A 146 -7.51 25.81 4.14
N GLN A 147 -6.20 26.00 4.02
CA GLN A 147 -5.62 27.31 3.75
C GLN A 147 -5.98 27.81 2.34
N PRO A 148 -6.16 29.12 2.14
CA PRO A 148 -6.34 29.69 0.80
C PRO A 148 -5.24 29.26 -0.16
N GLY A 149 -5.62 28.82 -1.37
CA GLY A 149 -4.71 28.35 -2.42
C GLY A 149 -4.26 26.88 -2.31
N ALA A 150 -4.70 26.17 -1.26
CA ALA A 150 -4.56 24.73 -1.15
C ALA A 150 -5.59 24.01 -2.05
N GLN A 151 -5.21 22.84 -2.54
CA GLN A 151 -6.10 21.94 -3.27
C GLN A 151 -6.61 20.85 -2.34
N ASN A 152 -7.86 20.42 -2.54
CA ASN A 152 -8.45 19.35 -1.73
C ASN A 152 -7.96 17.98 -2.20
N LEU A 153 -8.02 17.02 -1.29
CA LEU A 153 -7.80 15.60 -1.55
C LEU A 153 -9.09 14.83 -1.36
N TYR A 154 -9.38 13.94 -2.28
CA TYR A 154 -10.57 13.09 -2.23
C TYR A 154 -10.30 11.74 -2.88
N PHE A 155 -11.29 10.86 -2.83
CA PHE A 155 -11.24 9.57 -3.50
C PHE A 155 -12.16 9.55 -4.73
N GLU A 156 -11.60 9.24 -5.89
CA GLU A 156 -12.36 8.83 -7.07
C GLU A 156 -12.72 7.34 -6.93
N VAL A 157 -14.01 7.01 -7.01
CA VAL A 157 -14.49 5.63 -6.84
C VAL A 157 -14.54 4.91 -8.18
N GLY A 158 -13.83 3.79 -8.30
CA GLY A 158 -13.97 2.82 -9.37
C GLY A 158 -13.11 3.08 -10.62
N ARG A 159 -12.92 4.33 -11.06
CA ARG A 159 -12.04 4.64 -12.21
C ARG A 159 -11.15 5.85 -11.92
N PRO A 160 -9.83 5.76 -12.11
CA PRO A 160 -8.94 6.89 -11.93
C PRO A 160 -9.03 7.83 -13.14
N SER A 161 -8.94 9.13 -12.89
CA SER A 161 -8.81 10.16 -13.92
C SER A 161 -7.40 10.77 -13.93
N PHE A 162 -7.20 11.80 -14.76
CA PHE A 162 -5.96 12.59 -14.72
C PHE A 162 -5.76 13.31 -13.37
N LEU A 163 -6.83 13.52 -12.59
CA LEU A 163 -6.77 14.09 -11.23
C LEU A 163 -6.24 13.11 -10.18
N SER A 164 -6.19 11.82 -10.53
CA SER A 164 -5.65 10.75 -9.68
C SER A 164 -4.17 10.46 -9.96
N GLN A 165 -3.51 11.22 -10.83
CA GLN A 165 -2.13 10.96 -11.23
C GLN A 165 -1.12 11.68 -10.34
N TRP A 166 -0.17 10.90 -9.83
CA TRP A 166 0.91 11.35 -8.96
C TRP A 166 2.26 10.97 -9.54
N ARG A 167 3.31 11.68 -9.12
CA ARG A 167 4.70 11.31 -9.40
C ARG A 167 5.55 11.47 -8.16
N LEU A 168 6.61 10.68 -8.08
CA LEU A 168 7.61 10.77 -7.01
C LEU A 168 8.76 11.65 -7.48
N GLU A 169 9.17 12.60 -6.65
CA GLU A 169 10.38 13.39 -6.83
C GLU A 169 11.32 13.16 -5.65
N TYR A 170 12.62 13.28 -5.90
CA TYR A 170 13.62 13.20 -4.85
C TYR A 170 13.43 14.32 -3.81
N GLU A 171 13.70 14.03 -2.54
CA GLU A 171 13.53 14.99 -1.44
C GLU A 171 14.31 16.29 -1.70
N ASP A 172 15.62 16.19 -1.96
CA ASP A 172 16.48 17.35 -2.23
C ASP A 172 16.24 17.92 -3.63
N PRO A 173 15.78 19.18 -3.76
CA PRO A 173 15.58 19.85 -5.04
C PRO A 173 16.80 19.86 -5.96
N HIS A 174 18.00 19.96 -5.40
CA HIS A 174 19.24 20.09 -6.17
C HIS A 174 19.66 18.79 -6.83
N LEU A 175 19.16 17.65 -6.34
CA LEU A 175 19.48 16.32 -6.84
C LEU A 175 18.37 15.73 -7.73
N ARG A 176 17.26 16.45 -7.93
CA ARG A 176 16.09 15.89 -8.65
C ARG A 176 16.39 15.53 -10.09
N LYS A 177 17.22 16.32 -10.78
CA LYS A 177 17.57 16.04 -12.19
C LYS A 177 18.45 14.80 -12.31
N GLU A 178 19.35 14.60 -11.37
CA GLU A 178 20.29 13.49 -11.29
C GLU A 178 19.57 12.17 -10.97
N PHE A 179 18.49 12.26 -10.19
CA PHE A 179 17.65 11.13 -9.79
C PHE A 179 16.47 10.87 -10.71
N GLU A 180 16.16 11.76 -11.65
CA GLU A 180 15.10 11.55 -12.63
C GLU A 180 15.29 10.23 -13.40
N GLY A 181 14.22 9.45 -13.53
CA GLY A 181 14.27 8.14 -14.17
C GLY A 181 15.00 7.05 -13.37
N ARG A 182 15.57 7.35 -12.19
CA ARG A 182 16.18 6.32 -11.33
C ARG A 182 15.12 5.53 -10.55
N PRO A 183 15.38 4.23 -10.26
CA PRO A 183 14.56 3.43 -9.35
C PRO A 183 14.32 4.09 -7.99
N VAL A 184 13.08 4.03 -7.51
CA VAL A 184 12.71 4.53 -6.18
C VAL A 184 12.83 3.41 -5.15
N LYS A 185 13.56 3.66 -4.06
CA LYS A 185 13.69 2.72 -2.93
C LYS A 185 12.51 2.86 -1.99
N SER A 186 12.12 1.76 -1.33
CA SER A 186 11.14 1.82 -0.24
C SER A 186 11.73 2.57 0.96
N ASP A 187 10.85 3.12 1.80
CA ASP A 187 11.21 3.76 3.08
C ASP A 187 12.17 4.97 2.94
N GLN A 188 12.36 5.46 1.71
CA GLN A 188 13.13 6.66 1.43
C GLN A 188 12.22 7.90 1.49
N LYS A 189 12.77 8.99 2.02
CA LYS A 189 12.13 10.31 1.98
C LYS A 189 12.05 10.84 0.55
N LEU A 190 10.90 11.35 0.20
CA LEU A 190 10.57 11.83 -1.14
C LEU A 190 9.47 12.89 -1.10
N ILE A 191 9.24 13.53 -2.24
CA ILE A 191 8.10 14.42 -2.45
C ILE A 191 7.11 13.71 -3.37
N ILE A 192 5.82 13.75 -3.01
CA ILE A 192 4.73 13.24 -3.82
C ILE A 192 4.07 14.44 -4.49
N LYS A 193 4.12 14.54 -5.82
CA LYS A 193 3.51 15.65 -6.56
C LYS A 193 2.32 15.20 -7.38
N HIS A 194 1.27 16.01 -7.35
CA HIS A 194 0.13 15.86 -8.25
C HIS A 194 0.55 16.27 -9.67
N VAL A 195 0.34 15.39 -10.64
CA VAL A 195 0.85 15.57 -12.02
C VAL A 195 0.24 16.81 -12.67
N ARG A 196 -1.08 17.01 -12.51
CA ARG A 196 -1.79 18.14 -13.16
C ARG A 196 -1.37 19.50 -12.61
N SER A 197 -1.28 19.65 -11.29
CA SER A 197 -1.01 20.96 -10.67
C SER A 197 0.46 21.20 -10.33
N ASN A 198 1.30 20.17 -10.42
CA ASN A 198 2.71 20.20 -10.03
C ASN A 198 2.93 20.69 -8.57
N LYS A 199 1.90 20.54 -7.73
CA LYS A 199 1.95 20.85 -6.30
C LYS A 199 2.22 19.59 -5.50
N ALA A 200 2.91 19.73 -4.37
CA ALA A 200 3.22 18.62 -3.49
C ALA A 200 2.05 18.28 -2.56
N LEU A 201 1.92 16.99 -2.22
CA LEU A 201 1.09 16.54 -1.11
C LEU A 201 1.63 17.13 0.20
N ALA A 202 0.75 17.64 1.05
CA ALA A 202 1.10 18.31 2.29
C ALA A 202 0.25 17.81 3.46
N LEU A 203 0.91 17.63 4.59
CA LEU A 203 0.26 17.54 5.88
C LEU A 203 -0.12 18.95 6.35
N GLU A 204 -1.30 19.10 6.96
CA GLU A 204 -1.77 20.38 7.53
C GLU A 204 -1.89 20.28 9.05
N PRO A 205 -0.79 20.32 9.84
CA PRO A 205 -0.84 20.06 11.29
C PRO A 205 -1.73 21.01 12.10
N GLY A 206 -1.98 22.22 11.58
CA GLY A 206 -2.87 23.20 12.20
C GLY A 206 -4.36 22.95 11.97
N PHE A 207 -4.70 22.02 11.09
CA PHE A 207 -6.07 21.72 10.69
C PHE A 207 -6.40 20.27 11.03
N THR A 208 -7.45 20.07 11.83
CA THR A 208 -7.91 18.73 12.20
C THR A 208 -9.39 18.60 11.91
N ALA A 209 -9.79 17.43 11.40
CA ALA A 209 -11.18 17.05 11.20
C ALA A 209 -11.59 16.00 12.24
N ARG A 210 -12.84 16.06 12.70
CA ARG A 210 -13.45 14.97 13.45
C ARG A 210 -14.09 13.99 12.46
N THR A 211 -13.68 12.74 12.53
CA THR A 211 -14.11 11.66 11.64
C THR A 211 -14.67 10.51 12.49
N LEU A 212 -15.25 9.51 11.85
CA LEU A 212 -15.62 8.26 12.54
C LEU A 212 -14.42 7.51 13.16
N PHE A 213 -13.20 7.87 12.77
CA PHE A 213 -11.96 7.30 13.30
C PHE A 213 -11.34 8.14 14.43
N GLY A 214 -12.01 9.22 14.83
CA GLY A 214 -11.53 10.17 15.82
C GLY A 214 -11.03 11.48 15.21
N GLN A 215 -10.20 12.21 15.95
CA GLN A 215 -9.61 13.46 15.49
C GLN A 215 -8.38 13.17 14.62
N GLU A 216 -8.46 13.57 13.35
CA GLU A 216 -7.41 13.32 12.35
C GLU A 216 -6.94 14.63 11.74
N THR A 217 -5.71 14.64 11.23
CA THR A 217 -5.11 15.83 10.63
C THR A 217 -5.53 15.94 9.17
N CYS A 218 -5.88 17.15 8.74
CA CYS A 218 -6.23 17.41 7.35
C CYS A 218 -4.98 17.30 6.45
N LEU A 219 -5.24 17.06 5.18
CA LEU A 219 -4.22 16.99 4.14
C LEU A 219 -4.59 17.95 3.01
N SER A 220 -3.58 18.40 2.28
CA SER A 220 -3.80 19.28 1.13
C SER A 220 -2.81 18.98 0.02
N VAL A 221 -3.06 19.55 -1.16
CA VAL A 221 -2.06 19.62 -2.23
C VAL A 221 -1.58 21.05 -2.39
N ARG A 222 -0.42 21.31 -1.79
CA ARG A 222 0.27 22.60 -1.75
C ARG A 222 1.74 22.40 -1.46
N THR A 223 2.60 23.13 -2.17
CA THR A 223 4.04 23.14 -1.87
C THR A 223 4.35 24.26 -0.89
N TYR A 224 4.82 23.90 0.31
CA TYR A 224 5.29 24.83 1.31
C TYR A 224 6.81 24.94 1.22
N TYR A 225 7.30 26.16 1.07
CA TYR A 225 8.72 26.44 1.01
C TYR A 225 9.21 27.07 2.31
N ASP A 226 10.46 26.81 2.66
CA ASP A 226 11.18 27.57 3.68
C ASP A 226 11.92 28.78 3.08
N SER A 227 12.68 29.50 3.91
CA SER A 227 13.48 30.65 3.51
C SER A 227 14.55 30.33 2.46
N HIS A 228 14.94 29.07 2.32
CA HIS A 228 15.91 28.59 1.34
C HIS A 228 15.24 28.04 0.07
N LYS A 229 13.92 28.20 -0.05
CA LYS A 229 13.09 27.67 -1.16
C LYS A 229 13.12 26.15 -1.24
N LEU A 230 13.39 25.47 -0.13
CA LEU A 230 13.26 24.01 -0.02
C LEU A 230 11.85 23.66 0.45
N GLU A 231 11.31 22.55 -0.04
CA GLU A 231 10.06 22.02 0.47
C GLU A 231 10.16 21.69 1.96
N ARG A 232 9.15 22.09 2.74
CA ARG A 232 9.11 21.86 4.19
C ARG A 232 8.85 20.39 4.53
N ASP A 233 9.12 20.04 5.78
CA ASP A 233 8.88 18.72 6.37
C ASP A 233 7.42 18.21 6.25
N VAL A 234 6.45 19.12 6.16
CA VAL A 234 5.05 18.78 5.89
C VAL A 234 4.80 18.24 4.48
N ASN A 235 5.71 18.52 3.53
CA ASN A 235 5.68 18.01 2.16
C ASN A 235 6.56 16.77 1.94
N VAL A 236 7.31 16.35 2.96
CA VAL A 236 8.17 15.17 2.89
C VAL A 236 7.38 13.94 3.30
N TRP A 237 7.47 12.89 2.47
CA TRP A 237 6.76 11.63 2.67
C TRP A 237 7.71 10.44 2.50
N MET A 238 7.30 9.29 3.01
CA MET A 238 7.96 8.00 2.78
C MET A 238 6.90 6.99 2.34
N LEU A 239 7.26 6.14 1.39
CA LEU A 239 6.44 5.00 0.99
C LEU A 239 6.99 3.74 1.63
N ALA A 240 6.35 3.32 2.72
CA ALA A 240 6.76 2.14 3.47
C ALA A 240 6.05 0.91 2.94
N THR A 241 6.78 -0.18 2.72
CA THR A 241 6.16 -1.42 2.24
C THR A 241 5.26 -2.00 3.34
N ALA A 242 3.97 -2.16 3.05
CA ALA A 242 3.05 -2.77 4.00
C ALA A 242 3.29 -4.28 4.04
N LYS A 243 4.11 -4.76 4.97
CA LYS A 243 4.14 -6.18 5.31
C LYS A 243 2.85 -6.50 6.06
N GLN A 244 1.82 -6.89 5.32
CA GLN A 244 0.59 -7.38 5.94
C GLN A 244 0.95 -8.65 6.72
N GLN A 245 0.92 -8.57 8.05
CA GLN A 245 0.86 -9.79 8.85
C GLN A 245 -0.49 -10.47 8.53
N GLY A 246 -0.44 -11.51 7.69
CA GLY A 246 -1.52 -12.49 7.58
C GLY A 246 -2.54 -12.36 6.46
N LEU A 247 -2.24 -11.71 5.31
CA LEU A 247 -3.13 -11.73 4.13
C LEU A 247 -2.31 -12.01 2.85
N SER A 248 -1.83 -13.25 2.73
CA SER A 248 -1.42 -13.81 1.43
C SER A 248 -2.66 -14.14 0.62
N CYS A 249 -2.99 -13.34 -0.39
CA CYS A 249 -3.91 -13.77 -1.43
C CYS A 249 -3.15 -14.67 -2.41
N ILE A 250 -3.69 -15.88 -2.54
CA ILE A 250 -3.28 -16.96 -3.43
C ILE A 250 -3.38 -16.44 -4.87
N SER A 251 -2.29 -16.55 -5.63
CA SER A 251 -2.34 -16.46 -7.09
C SER A 251 -2.56 -17.87 -7.63
N ASP A 252 -3.81 -18.22 -7.90
CA ASP A 252 -4.16 -19.35 -8.76
C ASP A 252 -4.21 -18.85 -10.21
N GLU A 253 -3.27 -19.30 -11.03
CA GLU A 253 -3.53 -20.15 -12.21
C GLU A 253 -2.27 -20.25 -13.08
N GLN A 254 -1.72 -21.46 -13.15
CA GLN A 254 -1.39 -22.11 -14.41
C GLN A 254 -1.18 -23.61 -14.16
N ALA A 255 -2.24 -24.38 -14.39
CA ALA A 255 -2.07 -25.71 -14.98
C ALA A 255 -1.90 -25.50 -16.49
N PRO A 256 -1.21 -26.38 -17.25
CA PRO A 256 -1.76 -27.71 -17.49
C PRO A 256 -0.74 -28.87 -17.67
N HIS A 257 -1.33 -30.06 -17.78
CA HIS A 257 -0.82 -31.31 -18.38
C HIS A 257 -0.17 -32.35 -17.46
N LYS A 258 -1.02 -33.32 -17.06
CA LYS A 258 -0.62 -34.73 -16.94
C LYS A 258 -0.46 -35.33 -18.33
N VAL A 259 0.71 -35.87 -18.64
CA VAL A 259 0.86 -37.10 -19.42
C VAL A 259 1.90 -37.96 -18.68
N LEU A 260 1.49 -39.18 -18.37
CA LEU A 260 2.31 -40.22 -17.78
C LEU A 260 2.90 -41.03 -18.93
N GLU A 261 4.22 -41.23 -18.99
CA GLU A 261 4.81 -42.44 -19.59
C GLU A 261 6.28 -42.63 -19.18
N ASN A 262 6.46 -43.68 -18.37
CA ASN A 262 7.54 -44.65 -18.21
C ASN A 262 8.91 -44.52 -18.94
N THR A 263 9.87 -45.17 -18.25
CA THR A 263 11.13 -45.81 -18.70
C THR A 263 12.45 -45.01 -18.78
N SER A 264 13.33 -45.38 -17.84
CA SER A 264 14.74 -45.84 -18.00
C SER A 264 15.90 -44.86 -18.16
N LEU A 265 16.93 -45.14 -17.33
CA LEU A 265 18.40 -44.86 -17.44
C LEU A 265 18.79 -43.38 -17.22
N GLU A 266 19.79 -42.97 -16.43
CA GLU A 266 21.09 -43.52 -16.00
C GLU A 266 21.40 -43.00 -14.57
N SER A 267 21.94 -43.84 -13.68
CA SER A 267 23.35 -43.84 -13.20
C SER A 267 23.83 -42.54 -12.55
N ASP A 268 24.10 -42.56 -11.24
CA ASP A 268 25.44 -42.24 -10.75
C ASP A 268 25.67 -42.61 -9.27
N TYR A 269 26.91 -43.02 -9.05
CA TYR A 269 27.50 -43.65 -7.86
C TYR A 269 27.90 -42.65 -6.77
N ALA A 270 27.78 -43.05 -5.49
CA ALA A 270 28.74 -42.78 -4.42
C ALA A 270 28.39 -43.66 -3.20
N ALA A 271 29.06 -44.80 -3.01
CA ALA A 271 30.26 -44.95 -2.17
C ALA A 271 29.99 -44.75 -0.67
N GLY A 272 29.64 -45.86 0.01
CA GLY A 272 29.68 -45.99 1.47
C GLY A 272 30.38 -47.31 1.80
N SER A 273 31.61 -47.20 2.31
CA SER A 273 32.46 -48.32 2.71
C SER A 273 32.60 -48.38 4.24
N ASN A 274 32.69 -49.61 4.75
CA ASN A 274 33.25 -50.04 6.04
C ASN A 274 32.32 -49.90 7.26
N LEU A 275 32.27 -50.82 8.22
CA LEU A 275 32.79 -52.18 8.46
C LEU A 275 32.11 -52.60 9.79
N SER A 276 31.64 -53.84 9.93
CA SER A 276 31.74 -54.60 11.20
C SER A 276 31.24 -56.03 11.03
N ASP A 277 32.19 -56.96 11.06
CA ASP A 277 32.12 -58.37 11.44
C ASP A 277 31.42 -58.55 12.82
N GLU A 278 30.94 -59.70 13.33
CA GLU A 278 31.16 -61.12 13.03
C GLU A 278 30.08 -61.97 13.75
N LYS A 279 29.75 -63.11 13.14
CA LYS A 279 29.21 -64.41 13.64
C LYS A 279 28.74 -64.57 15.11
N GLN A 280 27.61 -65.25 15.31
CA GLN A 280 27.58 -66.70 15.61
C GLN A 280 26.14 -67.25 15.72
N VAL A 281 25.97 -68.44 15.14
CA VAL A 281 24.77 -69.30 15.19
C VAL A 281 24.94 -70.26 16.37
N HIS A 282 23.89 -70.47 17.16
CA HIS A 282 23.77 -71.60 18.08
C HIS A 282 22.72 -72.59 17.56
N PHE A 283 23.08 -73.86 17.59
CA PHE A 283 22.32 -75.01 17.09
C PHE A 283 21.71 -75.75 18.28
N GLU A 284 20.45 -76.16 18.18
CA GLU A 284 19.89 -77.44 18.68
C GLU A 284 18.42 -77.53 18.21
N GLN A 285 18.12 -78.45 17.27
CA GLN A 285 17.36 -79.70 17.47
C GLN A 285 15.95 -79.45 18.09
N ASN A 286 14.83 -79.94 17.57
CA ASN A 286 14.59 -81.20 16.87
C ASN A 286 13.14 -81.23 16.35
N THR A 287 12.91 -82.15 15.39
CA THR A 287 11.67 -82.91 15.14
C THR A 287 10.42 -82.21 14.58
N ASN A 288 10.22 -82.48 13.28
CA ASN A 288 9.14 -83.28 12.68
C ASN A 288 7.69 -82.79 12.59
N ALA A 289 7.14 -83.23 11.46
CA ALA A 289 5.76 -83.49 11.11
C ALA A 289 5.01 -82.38 10.37
N SER A 290 5.22 -82.41 9.06
CA SER A 290 4.18 -82.27 8.05
C SER A 290 2.89 -83.01 8.41
N ASP A 291 1.75 -82.41 8.15
CA ASP A 291 0.82 -82.95 7.16
C ASP A 291 -0.09 -81.83 6.64
N ALA A 292 -0.61 -82.12 5.45
CA ALA A 292 -1.18 -81.24 4.43
C ALA A 292 -2.37 -80.35 4.84
#